data_AF-A0A249P6N7-F1
#
_entry.id   AF-A0A249P6N7-F1
#
_cell.length_a   1.000
_cell.length_b   1.000
_cell.length_c   1.000
_cell.angle_alpha   90.00
_cell.angle_beta   90.00
_cell.angle_gamma   90.00
#
_symmetry.space_group_name_H-M   'P 1'
#
loop_
_entity.id
_entity.type
_entity.pdbx_description
1 polymer ?
#
loop_
_entity_poly.entity_id
_entity_poly.type
_entity_poly.pdbx_seq_one_letter_code
_entity_poly.pdbx_strand_id
1 'polypeptide(L)'
;METKRLTTDQHAALTAFALKHGEGWKERLNRAWIDGTAGAILQPLCVSHGLSWLEAYRLADWPRSMFDLPADPLDVEPDPMKAARACRKLIRAYLRGFAQVDWEDVQDALADALDAFGLDPEYIEREE
;
A
#
# COMPACT_ATOMS: atom_id res chain seq x y z
N MET A 1 11.78 -15.53 25.71
CA MET A 1 10.81 -14.44 25.49
C MET A 1 10.42 -14.50 24.02
N GLU A 2 9.20 -14.93 23.74
CA GLU A 2 8.70 -15.14 22.37
C GLU A 2 8.65 -13.80 21.63
N THR A 3 9.44 -13.68 20.56
CA THR A 3 9.41 -12.57 19.63
C THR A 3 8.11 -12.65 18.83
N LYS A 4 7.04 -12.09 19.40
CA LYS A 4 5.77 -11.93 18.68
C LYS A 4 6.08 -11.17 17.39
N ARG A 5 5.84 -11.84 16.25
CA ARG A 5 6.13 -11.24 14.93
C ARG A 5 5.28 -9.98 14.79
N LEU A 6 5.93 -8.86 14.47
CA LEU A 6 5.28 -7.62 14.10
C LEU A 6 4.32 -7.87 12.92
N THR A 7 3.15 -7.24 12.96
CA THR A 7 2.21 -7.31 11.83
C THR A 7 2.68 -6.44 10.67
N THR A 8 2.18 -6.68 9.45
CA THR A 8 2.53 -5.89 8.26
C THR A 8 2.25 -4.39 8.46
N ASP A 9 1.14 -4.04 9.10
CA ASP A 9 0.77 -2.64 9.37
C ASP A 9 1.72 -1.94 10.35
N GLN A 10 2.23 -2.67 11.34
CA GLN A 10 3.21 -2.13 12.30
C GLN A 10 4.55 -1.84 11.63
N HIS A 11 4.97 -2.72 10.71
CA HIS A 11 6.15 -2.47 9.88
C HIS A 11 5.94 -1.25 8.99
N ALA A 12 4.81 -1.16 8.27
CA ALA A 12 4.48 -0.04 7.40
C ALA A 12 4.49 1.30 8.16
N ALA A 13 3.87 1.34 9.35
CA ALA A 13 3.87 2.54 10.20
C ALA A 13 5.28 2.93 10.70
N LEU A 14 6.11 1.95 11.07
CA LEU A 14 7.51 2.20 11.47
C LEU A 14 8.35 2.74 10.30
N THR A 15 8.14 2.21 9.09
CA THR A 15 8.87 2.67 7.90
C THR A 15 8.42 4.04 7.44
N ALA A 16 7.11 4.31 7.44
CA ALA A 16 6.61 5.66 7.18
C ALA A 16 7.21 6.67 8.17
N PHE A 17 7.33 6.29 9.45
CA PHE A 17 7.97 7.11 10.48
C PHE A 17 9.48 7.28 10.24
N ALA A 18 10.19 6.20 9.88
CA ALA A 18 11.61 6.22 9.59
C ALA A 18 11.95 7.08 8.37
N LEU A 19 11.19 6.94 7.28
CA LEU A 19 11.33 7.75 6.06
C LEU A 19 11.05 9.22 6.34
N LYS A 20 10.02 9.52 7.13
CA LYS A 20 9.65 10.90 7.48
C LYS A 20 10.69 11.59 8.36
N HIS A 21 11.38 10.85 9.22
CA HIS A 21 12.26 11.42 10.25
C HIS A 21 13.76 11.22 10.02
N GLY A 22 14.16 10.42 9.03
CA GLY A 22 15.55 10.20 8.63
C GLY A 22 16.36 9.43 9.68
N GLU A 23 17.68 9.63 9.70
CA GLU A 23 18.62 8.85 10.53
C GLU A 23 18.31 8.86 12.04
N GLY A 24 17.69 9.94 12.55
CA GLY A 24 17.29 10.11 13.96
C GLY A 24 15.87 9.67 14.29
N TRP A 25 15.27 8.80 13.46
CA TRP A 25 13.88 8.36 13.65
C TRP A 25 13.71 7.56 14.93
N LYS A 26 14.72 6.80 15.38
CA LYS A 26 14.65 5.99 16.59
C LYS A 26 14.55 6.84 17.86
N GLU A 27 15.35 7.90 17.95
CA GLU A 27 15.34 8.84 19.08
C GLU A 27 14.03 9.63 19.12
N ARG A 28 13.52 10.02 17.94
CA ARG A 28 12.22 10.69 17.82
C ARG A 28 11.06 9.77 18.19
N LEU A 29 11.14 8.51 17.79
CA LEU A 29 10.14 7.51 18.12
C LEU A 29 10.14 7.21 19.62
N ASN A 30 11.32 7.06 20.22
CA ASN A 30 11.47 6.92 21.67
C ASN A 30 10.85 8.12 22.42
N ARG A 31 11.12 9.35 21.95
CA ARG A 31 10.48 10.55 22.53
C ARG A 31 8.96 10.53 22.36
N ALA A 32 8.46 10.16 21.18
CA ALA A 32 7.02 10.03 20.95
C ALA A 32 6.38 8.93 21.82
N TRP A 33 7.13 7.90 22.19
CA TRP A 33 6.69 6.85 23.11
C TRP A 33 6.57 7.36 24.54
N ILE A 34 7.57 8.13 25.01
CA ILE A 34 7.56 8.76 26.33
C ILE A 34 6.44 9.80 26.43
N ASP A 35 6.22 10.58 25.36
CA ASP A 35 5.21 11.64 25.30
C ASP A 35 3.79 11.10 25.03
N GLY A 36 3.64 9.78 24.81
CA GLY A 36 2.34 9.16 24.49
C GLY A 36 1.77 9.55 23.12
N THR A 37 2.58 10.14 22.25
CA THR A 37 2.21 10.60 20.90
C THR A 37 2.55 9.59 19.80
N ALA A 38 2.94 8.38 20.19
CA ALA A 38 3.39 7.29 19.32
C ALA A 38 2.41 6.88 18.19
N GLY A 39 1.16 7.33 18.22
CA GLY A 39 0.12 6.89 17.31
C GLY A 39 -0.40 5.49 17.67
N ALA A 40 -1.67 5.24 17.34
CA ALA A 40 -2.40 4.05 17.80
C ALA A 40 -1.78 2.71 17.35
N ILE A 41 -1.00 2.69 16.27
CA ILE A 41 -0.39 1.47 15.72
C ILE A 41 0.95 1.16 16.39
N LEU A 42 1.74 2.17 16.77
CA LEU A 42 3.07 1.97 17.36
C LEU A 42 2.99 1.84 18.89
N GLN A 43 2.00 2.45 19.54
CA GLN A 43 1.86 2.40 21.01
C GLN A 43 1.73 0.97 21.58
N PRO A 44 0.95 0.05 20.99
CA PRO A 44 0.90 -1.35 21.43
C PRO A 44 2.24 -2.08 21.27
N LEU A 45 3.06 -1.65 20.31
CA LEU A 45 4.38 -2.20 20.06
C LEU A 45 5.37 -1.83 21.17
N CYS A 46 5.34 -0.58 21.63
CA CYS A 46 6.15 -0.12 22.76
C CYS A 46 5.87 -0.94 24.01
N VAL A 47 4.58 -1.18 24.28
CA VAL A 47 4.11 -1.92 25.45
C VAL A 47 4.52 -3.39 25.37
N SER A 48 4.56 -3.97 24.18
CA SER A 48 4.83 -5.40 23.98
C SER A 48 6.32 -5.72 23.87
N HIS A 49 7.13 -4.84 23.28
CA HIS A 49 8.54 -5.11 22.93
C HIS A 49 9.57 -4.29 23.73
N GLY A 50 9.17 -3.12 24.26
CA GLY A 50 10.05 -2.23 25.01
C GLY A 50 11.10 -1.49 24.17
N LEU A 51 11.84 -0.60 24.82
CA LEU A 51 12.84 0.27 24.20
C LEU A 51 14.08 -0.47 23.70
N SER A 52 14.51 -1.52 24.42
CA SER A 52 15.68 -2.34 24.06
C SER A 52 15.50 -3.08 22.74
N TRP A 53 14.25 -3.38 22.35
CA TRP A 53 13.95 -3.95 21.05
C TRP A 53 14.20 -2.95 19.91
N LEU A 54 13.86 -1.67 20.08
CA LEU A 54 14.08 -0.64 19.05
C LEU A 54 15.57 -0.40 18.77
N GLU A 55 16.41 -0.48 19.80
CA GLU A 55 17.87 -0.39 19.66
C GLU A 55 18.41 -1.55 18.81
N ALA A 56 17.96 -2.78 19.09
CA ALA A 56 18.34 -3.97 18.34
C ALA A 56 17.71 -4.06 16.94
N TYR A 57 16.56 -3.41 16.73
CA TYR A 57 15.82 -3.47 15.48
C TYR A 57 16.55 -2.78 14.32
N ARG A 58 16.74 -3.49 13.20
CA ARG A 58 17.31 -2.92 11.98
C ARG A 58 16.32 -3.04 10.83
N LEU A 59 16.13 -1.95 10.10
CA LEU A 59 15.42 -1.96 8.81
C LEU A 59 16.09 -2.89 7.78
N ALA A 60 17.39 -3.15 7.94
CA ALA A 60 18.15 -4.07 7.08
C ALA A 60 17.77 -5.56 7.26
N ASP A 61 17.10 -5.92 8.37
CA ASP A 61 16.64 -7.29 8.62
C ASP A 61 15.32 -7.61 7.89
N TRP A 62 14.80 -6.65 7.10
CA TRP A 62 13.58 -6.82 6.35
C TRP A 62 13.82 -7.68 5.11
N PRO A 63 12.91 -8.61 4.79
CA PRO A 63 12.93 -9.25 3.48
C PRO A 63 12.73 -8.15 2.42
N ARG A 64 13.60 -8.10 1.40
CA ARG A 64 13.54 -7.12 0.31
C ARG A 64 12.14 -7.04 -0.33
N SER A 65 11.40 -8.15 -0.31
CA SER A 65 10.01 -8.26 -0.77
C SER A 65 9.00 -7.35 -0.03
N MET A 66 9.36 -6.73 1.10
CA MET A 66 8.54 -5.71 1.77
C MET A 66 8.72 -4.31 1.17
N PHE A 67 9.86 -4.05 0.53
CA PHE A 67 10.11 -2.83 -0.23
C PHE A 67 9.76 -2.99 -1.71
N ASP A 68 9.42 -4.21 -2.14
CA ASP A 68 8.75 -4.51 -3.42
C ASP A 68 7.23 -4.26 -3.34
N LEU A 69 6.75 -3.48 -2.35
CA LEU A 69 5.44 -2.86 -2.51
C LEU A 69 5.53 -2.01 -3.77
N PRO A 70 4.73 -2.31 -4.79
CA PRO A 70 4.83 -1.57 -6.03
C PRO A 70 4.55 -0.10 -5.72
N ALA A 71 5.52 0.76 -6.03
CA ALA A 71 5.45 2.18 -5.74
C ALA A 71 4.25 2.83 -6.44
N ASP A 72 3.78 2.19 -7.52
CA ASP A 72 2.52 2.42 -8.20
C ASP A 72 1.64 1.16 -8.11
N PRO A 73 0.41 1.22 -7.57
CA PRO A 73 -0.52 0.08 -7.56
C PRO A 73 -0.77 -0.56 -8.94
N LEU A 74 -0.43 0.14 -10.03
CA LEU A 74 -0.47 -0.36 -11.41
C LEU A 74 0.75 -1.20 -11.82
N ASP A 75 1.83 -1.22 -11.02
CA ASP A 75 3.00 -2.10 -11.23
C ASP A 75 2.70 -3.56 -10.79
N VAL A 76 1.56 -3.81 -10.13
CA VAL A 76 1.08 -5.17 -9.83
C VAL A 76 0.72 -5.88 -11.12
N GLU A 77 1.15 -7.14 -11.27
CA GLU A 77 0.72 -7.98 -12.39
C GLU A 77 -0.81 -8.20 -12.31
N PRO A 78 -1.60 -7.69 -13.28
CA PRO A 78 -3.05 -7.79 -13.21
C PRO A 78 -3.51 -9.22 -13.46
N ASP A 79 -4.71 -9.55 -12.99
CA ASP A 79 -5.36 -10.81 -13.37
C ASP A 79 -5.51 -10.85 -14.91
N PRO A 80 -4.87 -11.82 -15.60
CA PRO A 80 -4.79 -11.83 -17.05
C PRO A 80 -6.16 -12.05 -17.71
N MET A 81 -7.09 -12.73 -17.03
CA MET A 81 -8.44 -12.97 -17.55
C MET A 81 -9.29 -11.71 -17.47
N LYS A 82 -9.21 -11.00 -16.33
CA LYS A 82 -9.94 -9.74 -16.13
C LYS A 82 -9.37 -8.61 -17.01
N ALA A 83 -8.05 -8.49 -17.10
CA ALA A 83 -7.39 -7.54 -18.00
C ALA A 83 -7.79 -7.79 -19.46
N ALA A 84 -7.78 -9.06 -19.92
CA ALA A 84 -8.24 -9.41 -21.26
C ALA A 84 -9.73 -9.08 -21.48
N ARG A 85 -10.58 -9.23 -20.44
CA ARG A 85 -12.00 -8.85 -20.49
C ARG A 85 -12.17 -7.35 -20.68
N ALA A 86 -11.47 -6.54 -19.88
CA ALA A 86 -11.45 -5.08 -20.00
C ALA A 86 -11.02 -4.63 -21.40
N CYS A 87 -9.90 -5.16 -21.92
CA CYS A 87 -9.43 -4.86 -23.26
C CYS A 87 -10.47 -5.19 -24.34
N ARG A 88 -11.14 -6.36 -24.24
CA ARG A 88 -12.18 -6.76 -25.21
C ARG A 88 -13.40 -5.84 -25.18
N LYS A 89 -13.83 -5.38 -23.99
CA LYS A 89 -14.92 -4.42 -23.85
C LYS A 89 -14.55 -3.09 -24.51
N LEU A 90 -13.36 -2.56 -24.21
CA LEU A 90 -12.88 -1.32 -24.80
C LEU A 90 -12.80 -1.41 -26.33
N ILE A 91 -12.21 -2.48 -26.87
CA ILE A 91 -12.14 -2.69 -28.32
C ILE A 91 -13.54 -2.70 -28.94
N ARG A 92 -14.52 -3.36 -28.31
CA ARG A 92 -15.91 -3.41 -28.81
C ARG A 92 -16.60 -2.05 -28.77
N ALA A 93 -16.37 -1.25 -27.74
CA ALA A 93 -16.90 0.10 -27.66
C ALA A 93 -16.39 0.95 -28.83
N TYR A 94 -15.09 0.90 -29.11
CA TYR A 94 -14.46 1.68 -30.17
C TYR A 94 -14.67 1.14 -31.59
N LEU A 95 -15.09 -0.12 -31.77
CA LEU A 95 -15.37 -0.70 -33.09
C LEU A 95 -16.51 0.03 -33.84
N ARG A 96 -17.42 0.69 -33.13
CA ARG A 96 -18.52 1.48 -33.73
C ARG A 96 -18.08 2.89 -34.16
N GLY A 97 -16.81 3.23 -33.95
CA GLY A 97 -16.22 4.54 -34.20
C GLY A 97 -16.18 5.39 -32.94
N PHE A 98 -15.08 6.14 -32.77
CA PHE A 98 -14.80 6.95 -31.58
C PHE A 98 -15.91 7.96 -31.21
N ALA A 99 -16.70 8.41 -32.19
CA ALA A 99 -17.81 9.35 -31.99
C ALA A 99 -19.10 8.69 -31.47
N GLN A 100 -19.18 7.35 -31.50
CA GLN A 100 -20.34 6.57 -31.06
C GLN A 100 -20.04 5.73 -29.81
N VAL A 101 -18.90 5.97 -29.17
CA VAL A 101 -18.54 5.32 -27.91
C VAL A 101 -19.50 5.82 -26.84
N ASP A 102 -20.24 4.90 -26.23
CA ASP A 102 -20.99 5.20 -25.03
C ASP A 102 -20.00 5.32 -23.86
N TRP A 103 -20.14 6.37 -23.06
CA TRP A 103 -19.32 6.54 -21.87
C TRP A 103 -19.60 5.44 -20.84
N GLU A 104 -20.81 4.89 -20.81
CA GLU A 104 -21.16 3.75 -19.95
C GLU A 104 -20.30 2.53 -20.28
N ASP A 105 -20.11 2.21 -21.57
CA ASP A 105 -19.25 1.10 -22.00
C ASP A 105 -17.77 1.29 -21.60
N VAL A 106 -17.30 2.54 -21.56
CA VAL A 106 -15.94 2.89 -21.13
C VAL A 106 -15.79 2.72 -19.63
N GLN A 107 -16.77 3.19 -18.85
CA GLN A 107 -16.80 3.02 -17.40
C GLN A 107 -16.87 1.53 -17.02
N ASP A 108 -17.64 0.73 -17.76
CA ASP A 108 -17.74 -0.72 -17.58
C ASP A 108 -16.43 -1.46 -17.87
N ALA A 109 -15.63 -0.97 -18.82
CA ALA A 109 -14.31 -1.50 -19.10
C ALA A 109 -13.28 -1.07 -18.05
N LEU A 110 -13.41 0.15 -17.52
CA LEU A 110 -12.57 0.69 -16.46
C LEU A 110 -12.78 -0.03 -15.13
N ALA A 111 -14.03 -0.32 -14.76
CA ALA A 111 -14.36 -1.10 -13.58
C ALA A 111 -13.73 -2.51 -13.63
N ASP A 112 -13.78 -3.15 -14.80
CA ASP A 112 -13.12 -4.45 -15.02
C ASP A 112 -11.58 -4.36 -14.93
N ALA A 113 -11.00 -3.23 -15.35
CA ALA A 113 -9.58 -2.99 -15.22
C ALA A 113 -9.18 -2.80 -13.75
N LEU A 114 -9.89 -1.97 -13.00
CA LEU A 114 -9.65 -1.78 -11.55
C LEU A 114 -9.78 -3.12 -10.79
N ASP A 115 -10.79 -3.93 -11.11
CA ASP A 115 -10.97 -5.27 -10.54
C ASP A 115 -9.85 -6.26 -10.95
N ALA A 116 -9.18 -6.03 -12.09
CA ALA A 116 -8.01 -6.81 -12.52
C ALA A 116 -6.77 -6.52 -11.67
N PHE A 117 -6.61 -5.27 -11.22
CA PHE A 117 -5.55 -4.84 -10.32
C PHE A 117 -5.93 -4.96 -8.83
N GLY A 118 -7.17 -5.38 -8.53
CA GLY A 118 -7.68 -5.46 -7.16
C GLY A 118 -7.86 -4.09 -6.49
N LEU A 119 -8.04 -3.05 -7.30
CA LEU A 119 -8.18 -1.67 -6.86
C LEU A 119 -9.65 -1.34 -6.57
N ASP A 120 -9.83 -0.38 -5.68
CA ASP A 120 -11.14 0.18 -5.34
C ASP A 120 -11.72 0.90 -6.58
N PRO A 121 -13.02 0.77 -6.89
CA PRO A 121 -13.68 1.53 -7.95
C PRO A 121 -13.47 3.05 -7.84
N GLU A 122 -13.33 3.58 -6.62
CA GLU A 122 -13.10 5.01 -6.35
C GLU A 122 -11.60 5.39 -6.38
N TYR A 123 -10.70 4.47 -6.73
CA TYR A 123 -9.26 4.73 -6.75
C TYR A 123 -8.91 5.99 -7.55
N ILE A 124 -9.58 6.19 -8.69
CA ILE A 124 -9.34 7.34 -9.59
C ILE A 124 -9.75 8.66 -8.94
N GLU A 125 -10.84 8.68 -8.17
CA GLU A 125 -11.34 9.89 -7.49
C GLU A 125 -10.47 10.29 -6.29
N ARG A 126 -9.68 9.34 -5.73
CA ARG A 126 -8.76 9.62 -4.62
C ARG A 126 -7.40 10.16 -5.07
N GLU A 127 -7.06 9.95 -6.35
CA GLU A 127 -5.79 10.37 -6.95
C GLU A 127 -5.90 11.69 -7.76
N GLU A 128 -7.11 12.21 -8.00
CA GLU A 128 -7.36 13.56 -8.57
C GLU A 128 -7.22 14.71 -7.56
#